data_AF-A0A0F9BJL0-F1
#
_entry.id   AF-A0A0F9BJL0-F1
#
_cell.length_a   1.000
_cell.length_b   1.000
_cell.length_c   1.000
_cell.angle_alpha   90.00
_cell.angle_beta   90.00
_cell.angle_gamma   90.00
#
_symmetry.space_group_name_H-M   'P 1'
#
loop_
_entity.id
_entity.type
_entity.pdbx_description
1 polymer ?
#
loop_
_entity_poly.entity_id
_entity_poly.type
_entity_poly.pdbx_seq_one_letter_code
_entity_poly.pdbx_strand_id
1 'polypeptide(L)'
;MSVYNHKLKAVFIHSPRCAGNSMEELVGGQGHKDSIYFKRFLIGQTEGLDYNDIFKFAFVRNPYDRFVSCYQWLKENNPSIKENVNEFATQLAEKYESWKDGSLNEIMFRPQWKYLCNQYKHLQVDFVGRFEDIKDDWNIVSKKLGIKDELPHTNKSKKLKTTLTGRSKSIIKKLYKDDFEVFGYQ
;
A
#
# COMPACT_ATOMS: atom_id res chain seq x y z
N MET A 1 -2.39 -1.64 -8.23
CA MET A 1 -1.36 -2.41 -8.98
C MET A 1 -0.09 -1.57 -8.96
N SER A 2 1.10 -2.13 -8.76
CA SER A 2 2.35 -1.36 -8.91
C SER A 2 2.48 -0.84 -10.34
N VAL A 3 3.01 0.36 -10.55
CA VAL A 3 3.07 0.97 -11.89
C VAL A 3 4.50 1.30 -12.26
N TYR A 4 4.91 0.90 -13.47
CA TYR A 4 6.21 1.25 -14.02
C TYR A 4 6.09 2.21 -15.20
N ASN A 5 6.88 3.27 -15.15
CA ASN A 5 7.01 4.25 -16.21
C ASN A 5 8.43 4.23 -16.80
N HIS A 6 8.54 3.78 -18.05
CA HIS A 6 9.80 3.71 -18.79
C HIS A 6 10.46 5.08 -19.00
N LYS A 7 9.67 6.13 -19.26
CA LYS A 7 10.20 7.48 -19.54
C LYS A 7 10.79 8.11 -18.27
N LEU A 8 10.12 7.90 -17.14
CA LEU A 8 10.57 8.38 -15.83
C LEU A 8 11.65 7.48 -15.21
N LYS A 9 11.88 6.28 -15.76
CA LYS A 9 12.70 5.21 -15.15
C LYS A 9 12.33 5.00 -13.69
N ALA A 10 11.03 4.88 -13.42
CA ALA A 10 10.52 4.83 -12.05
C ALA A 10 9.42 3.79 -11.89
N VAL A 11 9.40 3.15 -10.73
CA VAL A 11 8.30 2.28 -10.29
C VAL A 11 7.67 2.81 -9.01
N PHE A 12 6.34 2.87 -9.03
CA PHE A 12 5.53 2.99 -7.85
C PHE A 12 5.07 1.61 -7.39
N ILE A 13 5.44 1.20 -6.18
CA ILE A 13 4.96 -0.05 -5.57
C ILE A 13 3.69 0.23 -4.78
N HIS A 14 2.58 -0.33 -5.24
CA HIS A 14 1.25 -0.01 -4.71
C HIS A 14 0.93 -0.84 -3.47
N SER A 15 0.92 -0.18 -2.31
CA SER A 15 0.28 -0.68 -1.09
C SER A 15 -1.20 -0.24 -1.06
N PRO A 16 -2.18 -1.16 -0.99
CA PRO A 16 -3.59 -0.79 -1.03
C PRO A 16 -3.96 0.27 0.01
N ARG A 17 -4.79 1.24 -0.41
CA ARG A 17 -5.31 2.33 0.43
C ARG A 17 -4.25 3.31 0.98
N CYS A 18 -3.10 3.36 0.32
CA CYS A 18 -2.02 4.33 0.55
C CYS A 18 -1.85 5.26 -0.66
N ALA A 19 -2.94 5.91 -1.09
CA ALA A 19 -2.99 6.83 -2.25
C ALA A 19 -2.64 6.25 -3.62
N GLY A 20 -2.82 4.95 -3.78
CA GLY A 20 -2.50 4.25 -5.03
C GLY A 20 -3.11 4.89 -6.29
N ASN A 21 -4.42 5.17 -6.30
CA ASN A 21 -5.06 5.74 -7.49
C ASN A 21 -4.44 7.08 -7.95
N SER A 22 -4.11 7.97 -7.01
CA SER A 22 -3.49 9.26 -7.34
C SER A 22 -2.08 9.06 -7.89
N MET A 23 -1.31 8.11 -7.33
CA MET A 23 0.02 7.77 -7.83
C MET A 23 -0.03 7.11 -9.20
N GLU A 24 -1.01 6.22 -9.44
CA GLU A 24 -1.23 5.59 -10.75
C GLU A 24 -1.54 6.65 -11.82
N GLU A 25 -2.33 7.67 -11.49
CA GLU A 25 -2.66 8.80 -12.38
C GLU A 25 -1.45 9.71 -12.67
N LEU A 26 -0.72 10.12 -11.63
CA LEU A 26 0.40 11.06 -11.75
C LEU A 26 1.65 10.45 -12.37
N VAL A 27 1.99 9.22 -11.97
CA VAL A 27 3.17 8.54 -12.48
C VAL A 27 2.88 7.99 -13.87
N GLY A 28 1.66 7.49 -14.10
CA GLY A 28 1.29 6.78 -15.32
C GLY A 28 2.13 5.52 -15.56
N GLY A 29 1.74 4.70 -16.54
CA GLY A 29 2.51 3.52 -16.93
C GLY A 29 1.70 2.23 -16.96
N GLN A 30 2.40 1.09 -17.01
CA GLN A 30 1.78 -0.24 -17.05
C GLN A 30 1.66 -0.84 -15.64
N GLY A 31 0.54 -1.49 -15.35
CA GLY A 31 0.23 -2.08 -14.03
C GLY A 31 0.85 -3.47 -13.81
N HIS A 32 1.26 -3.73 -12.57
CA HIS A 32 1.84 -4.98 -12.05
C HIS A 32 1.25 -5.34 -10.67
N LYS A 33 1.34 -6.61 -10.24
CA LYS A 33 0.59 -7.09 -9.06
C LYS A 33 1.18 -6.67 -7.70
N ASP A 34 2.50 -6.76 -7.50
CA ASP A 34 3.21 -6.35 -6.27
C ASP A 34 4.75 -6.21 -6.52
N SER A 35 5.55 -5.86 -5.50
CA SER A 35 7.00 -5.68 -5.64
C SER A 35 7.78 -6.95 -5.99
N ILE A 36 7.31 -8.11 -5.55
CA ILE A 36 7.95 -9.41 -5.81
C ILE A 36 7.69 -9.79 -7.26
N TYR A 37 6.47 -9.57 -7.74
CA TYR A 37 6.13 -9.68 -9.15
C TYR A 37 6.87 -8.66 -10.00
N PHE A 38 7.04 -7.42 -9.52
CA PHE A 38 7.79 -6.39 -10.22
C PHE A 38 9.29 -6.68 -10.28
N LYS A 39 9.89 -7.18 -9.20
CA LYS A 39 11.30 -7.65 -9.16
C LYS A 39 11.50 -8.84 -10.09
N ARG A 40 10.57 -9.80 -10.12
CA ARG A 40 10.58 -10.92 -11.08
C ARG A 40 10.34 -10.45 -12.53
N PHE A 41 9.51 -9.44 -12.73
CA PHE A 41 9.21 -8.84 -14.04
C PHE A 41 10.42 -8.10 -14.61
N LEU A 42 11.14 -7.30 -13.81
CA LEU A 42 12.38 -6.63 -14.25
C LEU A 42 13.52 -7.61 -14.55
N ILE A 43 13.67 -8.68 -13.77
CA ILE A 43 14.71 -9.70 -14.03
C ILE A 43 14.44 -10.46 -15.35
N GLY A 44 13.19 -10.53 -15.81
CA GLY A 44 12.80 -11.40 -16.94
C GLY A 44 12.37 -10.71 -18.25
N GLN A 45 12.06 -9.41 -18.27
CA GLN A 45 11.38 -8.79 -19.42
C GLN A 45 11.95 -7.44 -19.87
N THR A 46 12.86 -6.82 -19.13
CA THR A 46 13.51 -5.58 -19.57
C THR A 46 14.90 -5.85 -20.11
N GLU A 47 14.97 -6.23 -21.39
CA GLU A 47 16.25 -6.18 -22.12
C GLU A 47 16.85 -4.77 -21.99
N GLY A 48 18.02 -4.68 -21.37
CA GLY A 48 18.80 -3.44 -21.29
C GLY A 48 18.45 -2.45 -20.17
N LEU A 49 17.60 -2.81 -19.19
CA LEU A 49 17.40 -1.98 -17.99
C LEU A 49 18.01 -2.64 -16.75
N ASP A 50 18.96 -1.97 -16.10
CA ASP A 50 19.45 -2.36 -14.79
C ASP A 50 18.40 -1.98 -13.73
N TYR A 51 18.02 -2.95 -12.90
CA TYR A 51 17.15 -2.72 -11.74
C TYR A 51 17.67 -1.59 -10.84
N ASN A 52 18.98 -1.41 -10.75
CA ASN A 52 19.64 -0.38 -9.96
C ASN A 52 19.43 1.04 -10.50
N ASP A 53 19.15 1.18 -11.81
CA ASP A 53 18.95 2.48 -12.46
C ASP A 53 17.51 3.02 -12.35
N ILE A 54 16.59 2.19 -11.85
CA ILE A 54 15.17 2.52 -11.73
C ILE A 54 14.92 3.10 -10.35
N PHE A 55 14.30 4.28 -10.25
CA PHE A 55 13.87 4.82 -8.96
C PHE A 55 12.61 4.10 -8.47
N LYS A 56 12.67 3.48 -7.30
CA LYS A 56 11.59 2.67 -6.71
C LYS A 56 11.06 3.40 -5.50
N PHE A 57 9.76 3.62 -5.46
CA PHE A 57 9.15 4.27 -4.31
C PHE A 57 7.78 3.69 -3.99
N ALA A 58 7.34 3.93 -2.76
CA ALA A 58 6.03 3.54 -2.29
C ALA A 58 5.48 4.56 -1.29
N PHE A 59 4.19 4.48 -1.04
CA PHE A 59 3.55 5.17 0.06
C PHE A 59 2.97 4.15 1.03
N VAL A 60 3.16 4.39 2.32
CA VAL A 60 2.58 3.62 3.42
C VAL A 60 1.63 4.48 4.23
N ARG A 61 0.81 3.85 5.05
CA ARG A 61 -0.15 4.53 5.93
C ARG A 61 -0.11 3.91 7.31
N ASN A 62 -0.47 4.66 8.34
CA ASN A 62 -0.63 4.11 9.68
C ASN A 62 -1.51 2.84 9.63
N PRO A 63 -1.06 1.70 10.20
CA PRO A 63 -1.76 0.43 10.02
C PRO A 63 -3.21 0.43 10.50
N TYR A 64 -3.54 1.19 11.55
CA TYR A 64 -4.93 1.32 12.01
C TYR A 64 -5.80 2.05 10.99
N ASP A 65 -5.34 3.19 10.52
CA ASP A 65 -6.06 4.01 9.55
C ASP A 65 -6.18 3.30 8.20
N ARG A 66 -5.15 2.54 7.80
CA ARG A 66 -5.19 1.71 6.59
C ARG A 66 -6.23 0.60 6.74
N PHE A 67 -6.25 -0.10 7.87
CA PHE A 67 -7.22 -1.15 8.14
C PHE A 67 -8.66 -0.65 8.01
N VAL A 68 -8.98 0.47 8.66
CA VAL A 68 -10.31 1.09 8.60
C VAL A 68 -10.67 1.48 7.16
N SER A 69 -9.70 2.03 6.42
CA SER A 69 -9.89 2.41 5.02
C SER A 69 -10.14 1.20 4.10
N CYS A 70 -9.44 0.07 4.32
CA CYS A 70 -9.68 -1.18 3.59
C CYS A 70 -11.05 -1.77 3.91
N TYR A 71 -11.42 -1.82 5.19
CA TYR A 71 -12.75 -2.26 5.63
C TYR A 71 -13.86 -1.41 5.02
N GLN A 72 -13.71 -0.08 5.04
CA GLN A 72 -14.68 0.83 4.45
C GLN A 72 -14.90 0.53 2.96
N TRP A 73 -13.81 0.44 2.20
CA TRP A 73 -13.87 0.13 0.78
C TRP A 73 -14.54 -1.22 0.55
N LEU A 74 -14.18 -2.24 1.33
CA LEU A 74 -14.78 -3.56 1.21
C LEU A 74 -16.30 -3.53 1.46
N LYS A 75 -16.74 -2.79 2.49
CA LYS A 75 -18.17 -2.66 2.83
C LYS A 75 -18.96 -1.88 1.76
N GLU A 76 -18.37 -0.83 1.19
CA GLU A 76 -18.96 -0.07 0.08
C GLU A 76 -19.12 -0.93 -1.19
N ASN A 77 -18.18 -1.84 -1.44
CA ASN A 77 -18.18 -2.72 -2.62
C ASN A 77 -18.83 -4.09 -2.37
N ASN A 78 -19.20 -4.40 -1.12
CA ASN A 78 -19.87 -5.64 -0.76
C ASN A 78 -20.92 -5.42 0.34
N PRO A 79 -22.17 -5.07 -0.04
CA PRO A 79 -23.27 -4.79 0.90
C PRO A 79 -23.71 -5.99 1.77
N SER A 80 -23.21 -7.20 1.48
CA SER A 80 -23.46 -8.38 2.31
C SER A 80 -22.74 -8.33 3.66
N ILE A 81 -21.67 -7.55 3.78
CA ILE A 81 -20.91 -7.38 5.02
C ILE A 81 -21.76 -6.60 6.03
N LYS A 82 -22.18 -7.28 7.10
CA LYS A 82 -23.03 -6.71 8.15
C LYS A 82 -22.23 -6.28 9.37
N GLU A 83 -21.11 -6.95 9.60
CA GLU A 83 -20.20 -6.70 10.70
C GLU A 83 -19.75 -5.25 10.75
N ASN A 84 -19.56 -4.74 11.96
CA ASN A 84 -18.83 -3.49 12.17
C ASN A 84 -17.30 -3.73 12.10
N VAL A 85 -16.51 -2.65 12.05
CA VAL A 85 -15.05 -2.76 11.88
C VAL A 85 -14.36 -3.55 13.01
N ASN A 86 -14.90 -3.52 14.23
CA ASN A 86 -14.30 -4.16 15.39
C ASN A 86 -14.53 -5.68 15.38
N GLU A 87 -15.74 -6.09 14.99
CA GLU A 87 -16.09 -7.50 14.72
C GLU A 87 -15.26 -8.03 13.55
N PHE A 88 -15.18 -7.26 12.47
CA PHE A 88 -14.40 -7.61 11.29
C PHE A 88 -12.91 -7.80 11.62
N ALA A 89 -12.31 -6.94 12.46
CA ALA A 89 -10.93 -7.13 12.91
C ALA A 89 -10.71 -8.46 13.63
N THR A 90 -11.69 -8.92 14.42
CA THR A 90 -11.61 -10.21 15.11
C THR A 90 -11.70 -11.36 14.11
N GLN A 91 -12.71 -11.36 13.24
CA GLN A 91 -12.88 -12.40 12.22
C GLN A 91 -11.70 -12.47 11.23
N LEU A 92 -11.13 -11.32 10.89
CA LEU A 92 -10.00 -11.24 9.99
C LEU A 92 -8.78 -11.92 10.59
N ALA A 93 -8.47 -11.68 11.87
CA ALA A 93 -7.35 -12.32 12.53
C ALA A 93 -7.48 -13.84 12.60
N GLU A 94 -8.69 -14.36 12.76
CA GLU A 94 -8.98 -15.81 12.77
C GLU A 94 -8.81 -16.45 11.38
N LYS A 95 -9.11 -15.71 10.32
CA LYS A 95 -9.12 -16.22 8.94
C LYS A 95 -7.86 -15.85 8.15
N TYR A 96 -7.00 -14.98 8.67
CA TYR A 96 -5.89 -14.39 7.93
C TYR A 96 -4.98 -15.46 7.29
N GLU A 97 -4.65 -16.51 8.04
CA GLU A 97 -3.79 -17.61 7.55
C GLU A 97 -4.49 -18.53 6.54
N SER A 98 -5.83 -18.55 6.51
CA SER A 98 -6.63 -19.40 5.62
C SER A 98 -6.92 -18.78 4.25
N TRP A 99 -6.54 -17.52 4.03
CA TRP A 99 -6.85 -16.85 2.78
C TRP A 99 -6.01 -17.40 1.63
N LYS A 100 -6.67 -17.63 0.50
CA LYS A 100 -6.00 -18.04 -0.74
C LYS A 100 -5.10 -16.90 -1.23
N ASP A 101 -3.90 -17.25 -1.67
CA ASP A 101 -2.98 -16.32 -2.31
C ASP A 101 -3.65 -15.63 -3.50
N GLY A 102 -3.46 -14.31 -3.60
CA GLY A 102 -4.08 -13.47 -4.62
C GLY A 102 -5.58 -13.23 -4.47
N SER A 103 -6.23 -13.71 -3.41
CA SER A 103 -7.63 -13.34 -3.13
C SER A 103 -7.76 -11.87 -2.76
N LEU A 104 -8.93 -11.27 -3.01
CA LEU A 104 -9.17 -9.85 -2.71
C LEU A 104 -8.90 -9.50 -1.25
N ASN A 105 -9.32 -10.36 -0.31
CA ASN A 105 -9.09 -10.15 1.12
C ASN A 105 -7.59 -10.20 1.45
N GLU A 106 -6.88 -11.18 0.89
CA GLU A 106 -5.44 -11.30 1.06
C GLU A 106 -4.74 -10.04 0.58
N ILE A 107 -5.02 -9.57 -0.65
CA ILE A 107 -4.43 -8.35 -1.20
C ILE A 107 -4.80 -7.12 -0.36
N MET A 108 -6.07 -6.92 -0.02
CA MET A 108 -6.52 -5.70 0.66
C MET A 108 -5.98 -5.57 2.09
N PHE A 109 -5.74 -6.69 2.78
CA PHE A 109 -5.35 -6.69 4.19
C PHE A 109 -3.95 -7.27 4.45
N ARG A 110 -3.20 -7.65 3.41
CA ARG A 110 -1.77 -8.03 3.51
C ARG A 110 -0.97 -6.88 4.14
N PRO A 111 -0.17 -7.12 5.20
CA PRO A 111 0.73 -6.12 5.76
C PRO A 111 1.59 -5.41 4.71
N GLN A 112 1.80 -4.11 4.89
CA GLN A 112 2.48 -3.24 3.95
C GLN A 112 3.94 -3.65 3.75
N TRP A 113 4.61 -4.10 4.81
CA TRP A 113 6.00 -4.55 4.74
C TRP A 113 6.18 -5.71 3.75
N LYS A 114 5.18 -6.60 3.60
CA LYS A 114 5.24 -7.71 2.64
C LYS A 114 5.27 -7.23 1.18
N TYR A 115 4.81 -6.01 0.92
CA TYR A 115 4.95 -5.38 -0.39
C TYR A 115 6.28 -4.66 -0.56
N LEU A 116 6.98 -4.26 0.51
CA LEU A 116 8.10 -3.34 0.39
C LEU A 116 9.44 -3.93 0.82
N CYS A 117 9.42 -5.07 1.48
CA CYS A 117 10.60 -5.69 2.06
C CYS A 117 10.89 -7.07 1.49
N ASN A 118 12.13 -7.51 1.67
CA ASN A 118 12.48 -8.91 1.51
C ASN A 118 12.07 -9.75 2.75
N GLN A 119 12.37 -11.05 2.73
CA GLN A 119 12.10 -11.97 3.84
C GLN A 119 12.79 -11.60 5.17
N TYR A 120 13.83 -10.76 5.13
CA TYR A 120 14.55 -10.25 6.29
C TYR A 120 14.03 -8.87 6.75
N LYS A 121 12.89 -8.41 6.22
CA LYS A 121 12.28 -7.11 6.52
C LYS A 121 13.14 -5.90 6.13
N HIS A 122 14.10 -6.08 5.22
CA HIS A 122 14.85 -4.97 4.65
C HIS A 122 14.08 -4.37 3.48
N LEU A 123 13.93 -3.05 3.48
CA LEU A 123 13.28 -2.30 2.40
C LEU A 123 13.96 -2.59 1.05
N GLN A 124 13.15 -2.69 0.00
CA GLN A 124 13.56 -2.96 -1.38
C GLN A 124 13.17 -1.79 -2.32
N VAL A 125 12.99 -0.61 -1.74
CA VAL A 125 12.64 0.63 -2.44
C VAL A 125 13.58 1.75 -1.99
N ASP A 126 13.77 2.73 -2.86
CA ASP A 126 14.66 3.88 -2.64
C ASP A 126 13.99 4.97 -1.80
N PHE A 127 12.65 5.04 -1.80
CA PHE A 127 11.88 6.00 -1.01
C PHE A 127 10.56 5.41 -0.49
N VAL A 128 10.21 5.73 0.75
CA VAL A 128 8.91 5.39 1.36
C VAL A 128 8.29 6.66 1.92
N GLY A 129 7.24 7.15 1.27
CA GLY A 129 6.43 8.26 1.78
C GLY A 129 5.31 7.77 2.70
N ARG A 130 4.74 8.69 3.49
CA ARG A 130 3.59 8.47 4.37
C ARG A 130 2.35 9.10 3.78
N PHE A 131 1.22 8.41 3.92
CA PHE A 131 -0.08 8.93 3.51
C PHE A 131 -0.48 10.14 4.36
N GLU A 132 -0.06 10.16 5.62
CA GLU A 132 -0.28 11.24 6.57
C GLU A 132 0.41 12.55 6.12
N ASP A 133 1.58 12.43 5.50
CA ASP A 133 2.42 13.54 5.04
C ASP A 133 2.48 13.61 3.50
N ILE A 134 1.44 13.10 2.84
CA ILE A 134 1.48 12.77 1.42
C ILE A 134 1.87 13.93 0.52
N LYS A 135 1.48 15.16 0.86
CA LYS A 135 1.81 16.35 0.09
C LYS A 135 3.32 16.62 0.09
N ASP A 136 3.93 16.54 1.26
CA ASP A 136 5.36 16.84 1.42
C ASP A 136 6.21 15.73 0.83
N ASP A 137 5.82 14.47 1.06
CA ASP A 137 6.51 13.32 0.48
C ASP A 137 6.32 13.22 -1.04
N TRP A 138 5.15 13.63 -1.57
CA TRP A 138 4.97 13.76 -3.01
C TRP A 138 5.87 14.83 -3.60
N ASN A 139 6.07 15.97 -2.94
CA ASN A 139 6.98 17.01 -3.43
C ASN A 139 8.43 16.51 -3.58
N ILE A 140 8.86 15.59 -2.72
CA ILE A 140 10.16 14.93 -2.83
C ILE A 140 10.20 14.04 -4.08
N VAL A 141 9.19 13.19 -4.24
CA VAL A 141 9.08 12.24 -5.37
C VAL A 141 8.94 12.99 -6.70
N SER A 142 8.04 13.96 -6.80
CA SER A 142 7.78 14.71 -8.03
C SER A 142 9.01 15.48 -8.49
N LYS A 143 9.75 16.11 -7.57
CA LYS A 143 11.04 16.75 -7.84
C LYS A 143 12.09 15.76 -8.36
N LYS A 144 12.16 14.56 -7.78
CA LYS A 144 13.06 13.50 -8.23
C LYS A 144 12.71 13.00 -9.64
N LEU A 145 11.42 12.94 -9.96
CA LEU A 145 10.90 12.45 -11.24
C LEU A 145 10.76 13.54 -12.32
N GLY A 146 10.92 14.82 -11.96
CA GLY A 146 10.66 15.94 -12.87
C GLY A 146 9.18 16.14 -13.20
N ILE A 147 8.28 15.61 -12.38
CA ILE A 147 6.82 15.80 -12.50
C ILE A 147 6.47 17.16 -11.89
N LYS A 148 5.70 17.97 -12.62
CA LYS A 148 5.26 19.30 -12.15
C LYS A 148 3.86 19.30 -11.55
N ASP A 149 3.11 18.24 -11.78
CA ASP A 149 1.74 18.12 -11.29
C ASP A 149 1.70 17.95 -9.76
N GLU A 150 0.81 18.71 -9.13
CA GLU A 150 0.48 18.54 -7.72
C GLU A 150 -0.43 17.32 -7.51
N LEU A 151 -0.53 16.84 -6.27
CA LEU A 151 -1.47 15.77 -5.95
C LEU A 151 -2.90 16.20 -6.32
N PRO A 152 -3.62 15.44 -7.16
CA PRO A 152 -5.02 15.72 -7.38
C PRO A 152 -5.74 15.60 -6.04
N HIS A 153 -6.67 16.51 -5.75
CA HIS A 153 -7.56 16.43 -4.57
C HIS A 153 -8.58 15.29 -4.71
N THR A 154 -8.18 14.15 -5.25
CA THR A 154 -9.00 12.97 -5.50
C THR A 154 -8.95 12.05 -4.28
N ASN A 155 -10.12 11.81 -3.69
CA ASN A 155 -10.35 11.00 -2.49
C ASN A 155 -10.30 11.74 -1.14
N LYS A 156 -11.11 12.79 -0.98
CA LYS A 156 -11.82 12.96 0.31
C LYS A 156 -12.85 11.83 0.45
N SER A 157 -12.36 10.61 0.65
CA SER A 157 -13.24 9.51 1.08
C SER A 157 -13.97 9.98 2.34
N LYS A 158 -15.29 9.81 2.39
CA LYS A 158 -16.08 10.13 3.59
C LYS A 158 -15.52 9.25 4.71
N LYS A 159 -14.65 9.80 5.56
CA LYS A 159 -14.04 9.04 6.64
C LYS A 159 -15.18 8.48 7.49
N LEU A 160 -15.36 7.16 7.48
CA LEU A 160 -16.29 6.51 8.39
C LEU A 160 -15.89 6.97 9.80
N LYS A 161 -16.81 7.61 10.53
CA LYS A 161 -16.64 7.93 11.94
C LYS A 161 -16.73 6.63 12.74
N THR A 162 -15.77 5.74 12.56
CA THR A 162 -15.72 4.47 13.25
C THR A 162 -14.49 4.44 14.12
N THR A 163 -14.69 4.15 15.40
CA THR A 163 -13.63 4.09 16.39
C THR A 163 -13.25 2.64 16.64
N LEU A 164 -11.96 2.33 16.51
CA LEU A 164 -11.42 1.05 16.92
C LEU A 164 -11.37 0.97 18.45
N THR A 165 -11.93 -0.12 18.99
CA THR A 165 -11.82 -0.45 20.41
C THR A 165 -10.39 -0.82 20.79
N GLY A 166 -10.06 -0.81 22.09
CA GLY A 166 -8.76 -1.27 22.57
C GLY A 166 -8.45 -2.72 22.16
N ARG A 167 -9.45 -3.60 22.20
CA ARG A 167 -9.33 -4.99 21.73
C ARG A 167 -8.97 -5.05 20.24
N SER A 168 -9.71 -4.35 19.39
CA SER A 168 -9.46 -4.36 17.94
C SER A 168 -8.11 -3.73 17.60
N LYS A 169 -7.70 -2.66 18.30
CA LYS A 169 -6.34 -2.11 18.16
C LYS A 169 -5.28 -3.14 18.52
N SER A 170 -5.43 -3.88 19.62
CA SER A 170 -4.48 -4.94 19.99
C SER A 170 -4.37 -6.03 18.93
N ILE A 171 -5.50 -6.44 18.32
CA ILE A 171 -5.53 -7.44 17.25
C ILE A 171 -4.79 -6.92 16.01
N ILE A 172 -5.13 -5.71 15.57
CA ILE A 172 -4.49 -5.06 14.41
C ILE A 172 -3.00 -4.86 14.67
N LYS A 173 -2.60 -4.40 15.87
CA LYS A 173 -1.19 -4.23 16.24
C LYS A 173 -0.41 -5.53 16.16
N LYS A 174 -1.00 -6.65 16.59
CA LYS A 174 -0.38 -7.97 16.47
C LYS A 174 -0.22 -8.39 15.01
N LEU A 175 -1.28 -8.24 14.20
CA LEU A 175 -1.27 -8.64 12.80
C LEU A 175 -0.29 -7.81 11.94
N TYR A 176 -0.22 -6.51 12.20
CA TYR A 176 0.61 -5.55 11.45
C TYR A 176 1.86 -5.13 12.23
N LYS A 177 2.33 -5.94 13.19
CA LYS A 177 3.48 -5.62 14.06
C LYS A 177 4.67 -5.09 13.25
N ASP A 178 5.01 -5.78 12.18
CA ASP A 178 6.14 -5.43 11.32
C ASP A 178 5.92 -4.13 10.53
N ASP A 179 4.68 -3.76 10.20
CA ASP A 179 4.42 -2.44 9.61
C ASP A 179 4.73 -1.33 10.62
N PHE A 180 4.39 -1.53 11.90
CA PHE A 180 4.72 -0.56 12.94
C PHE A 180 6.24 -0.43 13.12
N GLU A 181 6.95 -1.55 13.15
CA GLU A 181 8.40 -1.58 13.34
C GLU A 181 9.16 -1.03 12.13
N VAL A 182 8.89 -1.54 10.93
CA VAL A 182 9.62 -1.16 9.70
C VAL A 182 9.38 0.29 9.31
N PHE A 183 8.15 0.79 9.47
CA PHE A 183 7.79 2.15 9.07
C PHE A 183 7.74 3.13 10.24
N GLY A 184 8.15 2.73 11.45
CA GLY A 184 8.22 3.61 12.62
C GLY A 184 6.88 4.23 13.02
N TYR A 185 5.78 3.47 12.93
CA TYR A 185 4.48 3.89 13.47
C TYR A 185 4.34 3.48 14.94
N GLN A 186 3.48 4.17 15.70
CA GLN A 186 3.21 3.92 17.12
C GLN A 186 1.83 3.29 17.36
#